data_AF-A0A3B0Z404-F1
#
_entry.id   AF-A0A3B0Z404-F1
#
_cell.length_a   1.000
_cell.length_b   1.000
_cell.length_c   1.000
_cell.angle_alpha   90.00
_cell.angle_beta   90.00
_cell.angle_gamma   90.00
#
_symmetry.space_group_name_H-M   'P 1'
#
loop_
_entity.id
_entity.type
_entity.pdbx_description
1 polymer ?
#
loop_
_entity_poly.entity_id
_entity_poly.type
_entity_poly.pdbx_seq_one_letter_code
_entity_poly.pdbx_strand_id
1 'polypeptide(L)'
;TLDADRQALESVHTDALFAPDISVIYPGGAQSTTRIEVPGVGYGLEDDARPGFFIGVATVVARLFNLVQPDCALFGEKDYQQLAVICAMTRDLCWPIDIIGVPTVREPDGLAMSSRNQYLTAAEREQAPLLHQILMRVAEQIAAGSPHYGALESEAHKLLAEGGFVPDYVSIRHADSLQPAVEGELRCVVLAAARLGQARLIDNVAV
;
A
#
# COMPACT_ATOMS: atom_id res chain seq x y z
N THR A 1 17.79 -10.19 4.50
CA THR A 1 19.17 -9.62 4.51
C THR A 1 19.62 -9.61 3.07
N LEU A 2 20.60 -8.77 2.68
CA LEU A 2 21.01 -8.69 1.28
C LEU A 2 21.37 -10.07 0.68
N ASP A 3 22.06 -10.93 1.44
CA ASP A 3 22.40 -12.28 0.98
C ASP A 3 21.18 -13.19 0.79
N ALA A 4 20.21 -13.15 1.70
CA ALA A 4 18.98 -13.93 1.57
C ALA A 4 18.11 -13.43 0.40
N ASP A 5 18.05 -12.11 0.21
CA ASP A 5 17.29 -11.48 -0.87
C ASP A 5 17.92 -11.84 -2.23
N ARG A 6 19.25 -11.85 -2.31
CA ARG A 6 19.99 -12.30 -3.50
C ARG A 6 19.69 -13.77 -3.84
N GLN A 7 19.74 -14.66 -2.85
CA GLN A 7 19.45 -16.09 -3.08
C GLN A 7 18.01 -16.30 -3.58
N ALA A 8 17.04 -15.57 -3.01
CA ALA A 8 15.65 -15.62 -3.46
C ALA A 8 15.51 -15.16 -4.92
N LEU A 9 16.16 -14.05 -5.30
CA LEU A 9 16.13 -13.53 -6.67
C LEU A 9 16.84 -14.45 -7.69
N GLU A 10 17.96 -15.07 -7.30
CA GLU A 10 18.65 -16.07 -8.11
C GLU A 10 17.74 -17.28 -8.40
N SER A 11 16.92 -17.71 -7.43
CA SER A 11 16.00 -18.85 -7.58
C SER A 11 14.89 -18.64 -8.60
N VAL A 12 14.58 -17.38 -8.94
CA VAL A 12 13.60 -16.98 -9.96
C VAL A 12 14.27 -16.40 -11.21
N HIS A 13 15.57 -16.64 -11.38
CA HIS A 13 16.36 -16.23 -12.55
C HIS A 13 16.36 -14.72 -12.80
N THR A 14 16.42 -13.92 -11.75
CA THR A 14 16.57 -12.45 -11.87
C THR A 14 17.92 -12.11 -12.49
N ASP A 15 17.94 -11.34 -13.58
CA ASP A 15 19.18 -11.01 -14.31
C ASP A 15 20.10 -10.04 -13.55
N ALA A 16 19.53 -9.11 -12.79
CA ALA A 16 20.30 -8.10 -12.07
C ALA A 16 19.63 -7.67 -10.75
N LEU A 17 20.47 -7.48 -9.72
CA LEU A 17 20.08 -6.85 -8.47
C LEU A 17 20.80 -5.50 -8.34
N PHE A 18 20.04 -4.40 -8.40
CA PHE A 18 20.57 -3.07 -8.12
C PHE A 18 20.46 -2.76 -6.62
N ALA A 19 21.60 -2.84 -5.91
CA ALA A 19 21.69 -2.60 -4.47
C ALA A 19 22.68 -1.45 -4.16
N PRO A 20 22.31 -0.20 -4.47
CA PRO A 20 23.18 0.96 -4.28
C PRO A 20 23.25 1.40 -2.81
N ASP A 21 24.39 1.98 -2.42
CA ASP A 21 24.49 2.75 -1.19
C ASP A 21 23.63 4.03 -1.25
N ILE A 22 23.24 4.54 -0.08
CA ILE A 22 22.45 5.79 0.04
C ILE A 22 23.16 6.95 -0.66
N SER A 23 24.49 7.03 -0.61
CA SER A 23 25.28 8.11 -1.24
C SER A 23 25.21 8.09 -2.77
N VAL A 24 24.95 6.93 -3.40
CA VAL A 24 24.74 6.82 -4.84
C VAL A 24 23.39 7.40 -5.22
N ILE A 25 22.36 7.16 -4.40
CA ILE A 25 21.02 7.72 -4.63
C ILE A 25 20.93 9.19 -4.17
N TYR A 26 21.64 9.60 -3.13
CA TYR A 26 21.56 10.95 -2.58
C TYR A 26 22.95 11.52 -2.31
N PRO A 27 23.74 11.88 -3.35
CA PRO A 27 25.11 12.35 -3.17
C PRO A 27 25.23 13.64 -2.38
N GLY A 28 24.23 14.53 -2.47
CA GLY A 28 24.12 15.75 -1.67
C GLY A 28 23.31 15.58 -0.37
N GLY A 29 22.95 14.35 -0.01
CA GLY A 29 22.03 14.05 1.09
C GLY A 29 20.55 14.24 0.71
N ALA A 30 19.67 13.55 1.44
CA ALA A 30 18.23 13.54 1.15
C ALA A 30 17.55 14.90 1.41
N GLN A 31 18.11 15.77 2.25
CA GLN A 31 17.48 17.07 2.55
C GLN A 31 17.62 18.08 1.41
N SER A 32 18.74 18.03 0.68
CA SER A 32 19.07 18.98 -0.40
C SER A 32 18.79 18.42 -1.80
N THR A 33 18.07 17.30 -1.90
CA THR A 33 17.70 16.70 -3.19
C THR A 33 16.42 17.33 -3.76
N THR A 34 16.30 17.33 -5.08
CA THR A 34 15.04 17.60 -5.76
C THR A 34 13.98 16.59 -5.33
N ARG A 35 12.77 17.06 -5.06
CA ARG A 35 11.66 16.25 -4.59
C ARG A 35 10.52 16.28 -5.60
N ILE A 36 9.76 15.19 -5.65
CA ILE A 36 8.53 15.08 -6.41
C ILE A 36 7.38 14.99 -5.43
N GLU A 37 6.42 15.89 -5.59
CA GLU A 37 5.16 15.88 -4.86
C GLU A 37 4.06 15.47 -5.83
N VAL A 38 3.17 14.58 -5.38
CA VAL A 38 2.06 14.05 -6.19
C VAL A 38 0.75 14.36 -5.45
N PRO A 39 0.13 15.52 -5.75
CA PRO A 39 -1.12 15.93 -5.10
C PRO A 39 -2.28 14.97 -5.38
N GLY A 40 -3.33 15.05 -4.56
CA GLY A 40 -4.53 14.23 -4.72
C GLY A 40 -4.33 12.85 -4.09
N VAL A 41 -3.96 11.84 -4.88
CA VAL A 41 -3.78 10.45 -4.39
C VAL A 41 -2.69 10.32 -3.33
N GLY A 42 -1.72 11.25 -3.30
CA GLY A 42 -0.65 11.28 -2.30
C GLY A 42 -1.03 11.89 -0.96
N TYR A 43 -2.24 12.45 -0.80
CA TYR A 43 -2.68 13.08 0.45
C TYR A 43 -3.72 12.24 1.19
N GLY A 44 -3.80 12.43 2.51
CA GLY A 44 -4.69 11.67 3.38
C GLY A 44 -4.22 10.23 3.62
N LEU A 45 -5.00 9.46 4.39
CA LEU A 45 -4.78 8.04 4.64
C LEU A 45 -3.36 7.76 5.19
N GLU A 46 -2.48 7.12 4.40
CA GLU A 46 -1.11 6.84 4.82
C GLU A 46 -0.26 8.10 4.98
N ASP A 47 -0.57 9.19 4.28
CA ASP A 47 0.15 10.46 4.44
C ASP A 47 -0.21 11.15 5.76
N ASP A 48 -1.47 11.06 6.21
CA ASP A 48 -1.88 11.56 7.54
C ASP A 48 -1.14 10.81 8.66
N ALA A 49 -0.97 9.49 8.49
CA ALA A 49 -0.24 8.65 9.43
C ALA A 49 1.29 8.84 9.33
N ARG A 50 1.79 9.25 8.16
CA ARG A 50 3.23 9.32 7.85
C ARG A 50 3.53 10.56 6.98
N PRO A 51 3.48 11.77 7.54
CA PRO A 51 3.58 13.00 6.75
C PRO A 51 4.84 13.05 5.87
N GLY A 52 4.63 13.30 4.57
CA GLY A 52 5.71 13.39 3.59
C GLY A 52 6.24 12.04 3.10
N PHE A 53 5.62 10.93 3.51
CA PHE A 53 6.01 9.59 3.07
C PHE A 53 5.95 9.44 1.55
N PHE A 54 4.86 9.88 0.91
CA PHE A 54 4.71 9.74 -0.54
C PHE A 54 5.58 10.69 -1.35
N ILE A 55 5.99 11.84 -0.80
CA ILE A 55 7.03 12.68 -1.41
C ILE A 55 8.33 11.88 -1.49
N GLY A 56 8.71 11.19 -0.42
CA GLY A 56 9.89 10.32 -0.40
C GLY A 56 9.80 9.19 -1.41
N VAL A 57 8.66 8.49 -1.46
CA VAL A 57 8.41 7.39 -2.40
C VAL A 57 8.46 7.86 -3.86
N ALA A 58 7.70 8.89 -4.21
CA ALA A 58 7.69 9.46 -5.56
C ALA A 58 9.10 9.90 -5.99
N THR A 59 9.82 10.58 -5.09
CA THR A 59 11.18 11.05 -5.36
C THR A 59 12.15 9.90 -5.63
N VAL A 60 12.15 8.83 -4.81
CA VAL A 60 13.09 7.72 -5.01
C VAL A 60 12.73 6.90 -6.25
N VAL A 61 11.43 6.63 -6.49
CA VAL A 61 10.97 5.88 -7.67
C VAL A 61 11.32 6.63 -8.95
N ALA A 62 11.12 7.94 -9.00
CA ALA A 62 11.51 8.76 -10.15
C ALA A 62 13.00 8.69 -10.47
N ARG A 63 13.86 8.68 -9.43
CA ARG A 63 15.30 8.49 -9.63
C ARG A 63 15.61 7.12 -10.19
N LEU A 64 14.94 6.07 -9.70
CA LEU A 64 15.10 4.71 -10.21
C LEU A 64 14.64 4.59 -11.66
N PHE A 65 13.51 5.20 -12.04
CA PHE A 65 13.06 5.26 -13.43
C PHE A 65 14.08 5.95 -14.34
N ASN A 66 14.68 7.05 -13.89
CA ASN A 66 15.71 7.73 -14.68
C ASN A 66 17.03 6.94 -14.80
N LEU A 67 17.37 6.14 -13.79
CA LEU A 67 18.58 5.31 -13.78
C LEU A 67 18.43 4.03 -14.61
N VAL A 68 17.28 3.36 -14.47
CA VAL A 68 17.02 2.04 -15.10
C VAL A 68 16.39 2.19 -16.48
N GLN A 69 15.56 3.22 -16.68
CA GLN A 69 14.76 3.45 -17.91
C GLN A 69 13.96 2.21 -18.33
N PRO A 70 13.12 1.65 -17.44
CA PRO A 70 12.42 0.42 -17.73
C PRO A 70 11.25 0.65 -18.70
N ASP A 71 10.88 -0.36 -19.50
CA ASP A 71 9.64 -0.34 -20.28
C ASP A 71 8.40 -0.56 -19.39
N CYS A 72 8.55 -1.35 -18.32
CA CYS A 72 7.49 -1.62 -17.35
C CYS A 72 8.02 -1.70 -15.92
N ALA A 73 7.16 -1.37 -14.95
CA ALA A 73 7.48 -1.43 -13.53
C ALA A 73 6.33 -2.05 -12.73
N LEU A 74 6.66 -3.04 -11.90
CA LEU A 74 5.69 -3.82 -11.14
C LEU A 74 5.65 -3.36 -9.69
N PHE A 75 4.45 -3.13 -9.16
CA PHE A 75 4.24 -2.76 -7.76
C PHE A 75 3.09 -3.56 -7.15
N GLY A 76 3.24 -3.98 -5.90
CA GLY A 76 2.20 -4.76 -5.21
C GLY A 76 0.96 -3.94 -4.87
N GLU A 77 -0.22 -4.49 -5.13
CA GLU A 77 -1.52 -3.86 -4.86
C GLU A 77 -1.82 -3.69 -3.37
N LYS A 78 -1.09 -4.40 -2.48
CA LYS A 78 -1.22 -4.24 -1.02
C LYS A 78 -0.99 -2.78 -0.59
N ASP A 79 0.02 -2.15 -1.19
CA ASP A 79 0.36 -0.74 -0.97
C ASP A 79 -0.41 0.13 -1.98
N TYR A 80 -1.75 0.05 -1.95
CA TYR A 80 -2.65 0.61 -2.97
C TYR A 80 -2.43 2.11 -3.21
N GLN A 81 -2.29 2.90 -2.14
CA GLN A 81 -2.04 4.35 -2.27
C GLN A 81 -0.66 4.64 -2.89
N GLN A 82 0.35 3.83 -2.62
CA GLN A 82 1.65 3.94 -3.29
C GLN A 82 1.52 3.66 -4.80
N LEU A 83 0.81 2.59 -5.17
CA LEU A 83 0.55 2.28 -6.58
C LEU A 83 -0.17 3.44 -7.28
N ALA A 84 -1.22 4.00 -6.66
CA ALA A 84 -1.94 5.16 -7.19
C ALA A 84 -1.03 6.38 -7.37
N VAL A 85 -0.17 6.69 -6.39
CA VAL A 85 0.83 7.76 -6.48
C VAL A 85 1.79 7.54 -7.65
N ILE A 86 2.29 6.31 -7.84
CA ILE A 86 3.23 5.99 -8.91
C ILE A 86 2.55 6.07 -10.28
N CYS A 87 1.33 5.56 -10.42
CA CYS A 87 0.54 5.69 -11.64
C CYS A 87 0.30 7.16 -12.01
N ALA A 88 -0.12 7.98 -11.04
CA ALA A 88 -0.37 9.40 -11.26
C ALA A 88 0.92 10.14 -11.66
N MET A 89 2.01 9.91 -10.92
CA MET A 89 3.32 10.50 -11.22
C MET A 89 3.81 10.13 -12.63
N THR A 90 3.68 8.85 -13.01
CA THR A 90 4.15 8.35 -14.32
C THR A 90 3.40 8.99 -15.46
N ARG A 91 2.06 9.08 -15.34
CA ARG A 91 1.21 9.77 -16.31
C ARG A 91 1.54 11.26 -16.39
N ASP A 92 1.60 11.95 -15.25
CA ASP A 92 1.69 13.42 -15.21
C ASP A 92 3.09 13.93 -15.63
N LEU A 93 4.13 13.11 -15.45
CA LEU A 93 5.49 13.37 -15.94
C LEU A 93 5.76 12.77 -17.33
N CYS A 94 4.72 12.24 -17.99
CA CYS A 94 4.78 11.69 -19.34
C CYS A 94 5.85 10.61 -19.53
N TRP A 95 6.09 9.77 -18.51
CA TRP A 95 7.04 8.67 -18.65
C TRP A 95 6.45 7.54 -19.49
N PRO A 96 7.18 7.00 -20.47
CA PRO A 96 6.73 5.89 -21.30
C PRO A 96 6.97 4.55 -20.57
N ILE A 97 6.40 4.40 -19.38
CA ILE A 97 6.59 3.23 -18.52
C ILE A 97 5.23 2.64 -18.19
N ASP A 98 5.05 1.34 -18.49
CA ASP A 98 3.85 0.61 -18.12
C ASP A 98 3.89 0.22 -16.63
N ILE A 99 3.02 0.83 -15.83
CA ILE A 99 2.89 0.51 -14.40
C ILE A 99 1.91 -0.65 -14.22
N ILE A 100 2.39 -1.75 -13.64
CA ILE A 100 1.63 -2.99 -13.48
C ILE A 100 1.40 -3.26 -11.99
N GLY A 101 0.12 -3.28 -11.60
CA GLY A 101 -0.31 -3.75 -10.28
C GLY A 101 -0.17 -5.28 -10.18
N VAL A 102 0.49 -5.75 -9.12
CA VAL A 102 0.61 -7.18 -8.82
C VAL A 102 -0.30 -7.52 -7.65
N PRO A 103 -1.23 -8.48 -7.80
CA PRO A 103 -2.15 -8.88 -6.73
C PRO A 103 -1.45 -9.19 -5.42
N THR A 104 -2.07 -8.78 -4.33
CA THR A 104 -1.57 -9.06 -2.97
C THR A 104 -1.46 -10.56 -2.77
N VAL A 105 -0.24 -11.06 -2.56
CA VAL A 105 0.00 -12.44 -2.14
C VAL A 105 -0.42 -12.57 -0.68
N ARG A 106 -1.19 -13.62 -0.39
CA ARG A 106 -1.76 -13.88 0.93
C ARG A 106 -1.29 -15.23 1.45
N GLU A 107 -1.15 -15.32 2.76
CA GLU A 107 -1.04 -16.57 3.49
C GLU A 107 -2.34 -17.40 3.33
N PRO A 108 -2.31 -18.73 3.60
CA PRO A 108 -3.51 -19.58 3.45
C PRO A 108 -4.74 -19.14 4.25
N ASP A 109 -4.54 -18.38 5.32
CA ASP A 109 -5.59 -17.83 6.18
C ASP A 109 -6.08 -16.43 5.74
N GLY A 110 -5.52 -15.90 4.64
CA GLY A 110 -5.91 -14.62 4.06
C GLY A 110 -5.08 -13.41 4.50
N LEU A 111 -4.16 -13.57 5.47
CA LEU A 111 -3.27 -12.49 5.87
C LEU A 111 -2.39 -12.04 4.69
N ALA A 112 -2.40 -10.74 4.37
CA ALA A 112 -1.50 -10.19 3.37
C ALA A 112 -0.03 -10.42 3.76
N MET A 113 0.76 -10.98 2.84
CA MET A 113 2.18 -11.20 3.07
C MET A 113 2.91 -9.86 3.22
N SER A 114 3.70 -9.76 4.28
CA SER A 114 4.42 -8.55 4.63
C SER A 114 5.62 -8.88 5.50
N SER A 115 6.75 -8.22 5.26
CA SER A 115 7.90 -8.31 6.17
C SER A 115 7.56 -7.87 7.59
N ARG A 116 6.54 -7.01 7.75
CA ARG A 116 6.03 -6.58 9.08
C ARG A 116 5.36 -7.70 9.87
N ASN A 117 4.97 -8.80 9.23
CA ASN A 117 4.35 -9.93 9.94
C ASN A 117 5.34 -10.59 10.92
N GLN A 118 6.65 -10.42 10.72
CA GLN A 118 7.68 -10.89 11.64
C GLN A 118 7.64 -10.21 13.03
N TYR A 119 6.94 -9.09 13.15
CA TYR A 119 6.78 -8.36 14.42
C TYR A 119 5.58 -8.84 15.23
N LEU A 120 4.77 -9.74 14.68
CA LEU A 120 3.65 -10.36 15.38
C LEU A 120 4.17 -11.47 16.31
N THR A 121 3.66 -11.48 17.53
CA THR A 121 3.74 -12.66 18.39
C THR A 121 2.86 -13.78 17.82
N ALA A 122 3.00 -15.02 18.33
CA ALA A 122 2.18 -16.13 17.88
C ALA A 122 0.67 -15.87 18.03
N ALA A 123 0.25 -15.29 19.15
CA ALA A 123 -1.15 -14.95 19.40
C ALA A 123 -1.66 -13.82 18.49
N GLU A 124 -0.85 -12.79 18.27
CA GLU A 124 -1.19 -11.71 17.33
C GLU A 124 -1.24 -12.23 15.88
N ARG A 125 -0.39 -13.19 15.51
CA ARG A 125 -0.41 -13.80 14.18
C ARG A 125 -1.71 -14.56 13.94
N GLU A 126 -2.26 -15.24 14.94
CA GLU A 126 -3.58 -15.91 14.83
C GLU A 126 -4.73 -14.91 14.64
N GLN A 127 -4.60 -13.71 15.20
CA GLN A 127 -5.59 -12.64 15.09
C GLN A 127 -5.47 -11.82 13.79
N ALA A 128 -4.27 -11.71 13.22
CA ALA A 128 -3.97 -10.86 12.07
C ALA A 128 -4.90 -11.04 10.83
N PRO A 129 -5.37 -12.25 10.46
CA PRO A 129 -6.30 -12.43 9.35
C PRO A 129 -7.64 -11.70 9.50
N LEU A 130 -8.04 -11.35 10.72
CA LEU A 130 -9.28 -10.61 11.00
C LEU A 130 -9.36 -9.30 10.23
N LEU A 131 -8.22 -8.63 9.98
CA LEU A 131 -8.16 -7.40 9.20
C LEU A 131 -8.76 -7.60 7.80
N HIS A 132 -8.30 -8.64 7.09
CA HIS A 132 -8.77 -8.94 5.76
C HIS A 132 -10.24 -9.37 5.76
N GLN A 133 -10.64 -10.20 6.73
CA GLN A 133 -12.03 -10.68 6.85
C GLN A 133 -13.03 -9.53 7.03
N ILE A 134 -12.68 -8.52 7.85
CA ILE A 134 -13.51 -7.34 8.05
C ILE A 134 -13.61 -6.52 6.75
N LEU A 135 -12.50 -6.31 6.04
CA LEU A 135 -12.51 -5.58 4.76
C LEU A 135 -13.34 -6.29 3.69
N MET A 136 -13.24 -7.61 3.58
CA MET A 136 -14.08 -8.42 2.69
C MET A 136 -15.56 -8.25 3.03
N ARG A 137 -15.92 -8.31 4.32
CA ARG A 137 -17.31 -8.11 4.76
C ARG A 137 -17.83 -6.71 4.46
N VAL A 138 -16.98 -5.68 4.50
CA VAL A 138 -17.36 -4.32 4.08
C VAL A 138 -17.59 -4.28 2.57
N ALA A 139 -16.66 -4.83 1.78
CA ALA A 139 -16.77 -4.89 0.33
C ALA A 139 -18.04 -5.63 -0.12
N GLU A 140 -18.36 -6.76 0.49
CA GLU A 140 -19.60 -7.52 0.23
C GLU A 140 -20.87 -6.70 0.52
N GLN A 141 -20.88 -5.92 1.61
CA GLN A 141 -22.01 -5.06 1.94
C GLN A 141 -22.18 -3.90 0.94
N ILE A 142 -21.07 -3.34 0.45
CA ILE A 142 -21.10 -2.33 -0.61
C ILE A 142 -21.67 -2.94 -1.89
N ALA A 143 -21.16 -4.10 -2.30
CA ALA A 143 -21.64 -4.81 -3.48
C ALA A 143 -23.13 -5.19 -3.40
N ALA A 144 -23.64 -5.45 -2.18
CA ALA A 144 -25.06 -5.69 -1.91
C ALA A 144 -25.92 -4.40 -1.93
N GLY A 145 -25.34 -3.23 -2.16
CA GLY A 145 -26.04 -1.95 -2.27
C GLY A 145 -26.25 -1.23 -0.93
N SER A 146 -25.40 -1.48 0.07
CA SER A 146 -25.47 -0.74 1.34
C SER A 146 -25.27 0.77 1.09
N PRO A 147 -26.22 1.63 1.53
CA PRO A 147 -26.21 3.03 1.14
C PRO A 147 -25.41 3.93 2.10
N HIS A 148 -24.70 3.40 3.11
CA HIS A 148 -24.10 4.23 4.17
C HIS A 148 -22.64 3.86 4.45
N TYR A 149 -21.73 4.38 3.64
CA TYR A 149 -20.30 4.03 3.71
C TYR A 149 -19.66 4.46 5.04
N GLY A 150 -19.98 5.64 5.56
CA GLY A 150 -19.45 6.08 6.86
C GLY A 150 -19.87 5.19 8.05
N ALA A 151 -21.06 4.57 7.98
CA ALA A 151 -21.48 3.59 8.98
C ALA A 151 -20.69 2.28 8.87
N LEU A 152 -20.41 1.82 7.65
CA LEU A 152 -19.57 0.64 7.40
C LEU A 152 -18.12 0.86 7.87
N GLU A 153 -17.53 2.01 7.58
CA GLU A 153 -16.20 2.40 8.08
C GLU A 153 -16.16 2.39 9.61
N SER A 154 -17.19 2.97 10.26
CA SER A 154 -17.30 3.04 11.71
C SER A 154 -17.48 1.66 12.36
N GLU A 155 -18.31 0.79 11.78
CA GLU A 155 -18.49 -0.59 12.25
C GLU A 155 -17.20 -1.39 12.09
N ALA A 156 -16.55 -1.31 10.94
CA ALA A 156 -15.29 -2.00 10.67
C ALA A 156 -14.18 -1.55 11.63
N HIS A 157 -14.07 -0.24 11.88
CA HIS A 157 -13.13 0.32 12.87
C HIS A 157 -13.37 -0.27 14.26
N LYS A 158 -14.64 -0.29 14.69
CA LYS A 158 -15.03 -0.88 15.99
C LYS A 158 -14.70 -2.38 16.07
N LEU A 159 -15.02 -3.15 15.03
CA LEU A 159 -14.77 -4.59 14.99
C LEU A 159 -13.26 -4.91 15.05
N LEU A 160 -12.43 -4.11 14.38
CA LEU A 160 -10.98 -4.22 14.50
C LEU A 160 -10.51 -3.94 15.93
N ALA A 161 -11.03 -2.89 16.56
CA ALA A 161 -10.69 -2.54 17.94
C ALA A 161 -11.10 -3.65 18.93
N GLU A 162 -12.29 -4.22 18.78
CA GLU A 162 -12.75 -5.38 19.57
C GLU A 162 -11.90 -6.63 19.32
N GLY A 163 -11.33 -6.76 18.11
CA GLY A 163 -10.38 -7.79 17.72
C GLY A 163 -8.96 -7.60 18.23
N GLY A 164 -8.69 -6.58 19.05
CA GLY A 164 -7.38 -6.32 19.64
C GLY A 164 -6.47 -5.41 18.81
N PHE A 165 -6.95 -4.88 17.68
CA PHE A 165 -6.22 -3.91 16.90
C PHE A 165 -6.35 -2.49 17.47
N VAL A 166 -5.42 -1.62 17.12
CA VAL A 166 -5.55 -0.16 17.24
C VAL A 166 -5.62 0.40 15.81
N PRO A 167 -6.83 0.66 15.27
CA PRO A 167 -6.97 1.07 13.88
C PRO A 167 -6.60 2.54 13.69
N ASP A 168 -5.72 2.82 12.73
CA ASP A 168 -5.41 4.18 12.31
C ASP A 168 -6.56 4.72 11.44
N TYR A 169 -7.02 3.91 10.48
CA TYR A 169 -8.19 4.19 9.65
C TYR A 169 -8.78 2.91 9.07
N VAL A 170 -10.08 2.98 8.76
CA VAL A 170 -10.76 2.17 7.75
C VAL A 170 -11.47 3.17 6.85
N SER A 171 -11.26 3.10 5.54
CA SER A 171 -11.85 4.07 4.62
C SER A 171 -12.25 3.46 3.27
N ILE A 172 -13.40 3.88 2.76
CA ILE A 172 -13.94 3.50 1.45
C ILE A 172 -13.68 4.65 0.48
N ARG A 173 -12.86 4.39 -0.54
CA ARG A 173 -12.39 5.40 -1.49
C ARG A 173 -12.69 5.02 -2.92
N HIS A 174 -12.83 6.01 -3.79
CA HIS A 174 -12.91 5.76 -5.22
C HIS A 174 -11.60 5.08 -5.69
N ALA A 175 -11.71 4.02 -6.50
CA ALA A 175 -10.59 3.14 -6.83
C ALA A 175 -9.40 3.85 -7.51
N ASP A 176 -9.64 4.83 -8.38
CA ASP A 176 -8.56 5.54 -9.07
C ASP A 176 -8.10 6.82 -8.35
N SER A 177 -9.04 7.67 -7.92
CA SER A 177 -8.73 9.02 -7.40
C SER A 177 -8.39 9.05 -5.90
N LEU A 178 -8.72 7.98 -5.17
CA LEU A 178 -8.65 7.89 -3.71
C LEU A 178 -9.40 9.00 -2.93
N GLN A 179 -10.27 9.73 -3.63
CA GLN A 179 -11.23 10.62 -2.98
C GLN A 179 -12.29 9.78 -2.23
N PRO A 180 -12.96 10.36 -1.22
CA PRO A 180 -14.09 9.69 -0.58
C PRO A 180 -15.06 9.14 -1.63
N ALA A 181 -15.39 7.85 -1.53
CA ALA A 181 -16.30 7.23 -2.48
C ALA A 181 -17.71 7.81 -2.32
N VAL A 182 -18.44 7.93 -3.43
CA VAL A 182 -19.85 8.32 -3.41
C VAL A 182 -20.71 7.08 -3.16
N GLU A 183 -21.72 7.19 -2.30
CA GLU A 183 -22.63 6.09 -2.01
C GLU A 183 -23.31 5.58 -3.30
N GLY A 184 -23.32 4.26 -3.49
CA GLY A 184 -23.83 3.60 -4.70
C GLY A 184 -22.81 3.47 -5.83
N GLU A 185 -21.62 4.04 -5.70
CA GLU A 185 -20.51 3.81 -6.61
C GLU A 185 -19.80 2.49 -6.24
N LEU A 186 -19.81 1.54 -7.20
CA LEU A 186 -19.13 0.25 -7.04
C LEU A 186 -17.65 0.32 -7.40
N ARG A 187 -17.20 1.37 -8.11
CA ARG A 187 -15.78 1.58 -8.43
C ARG A 187 -15.02 2.13 -7.23
N CYS A 188 -14.97 1.35 -6.16
CA CYS A 188 -14.36 1.74 -4.91
C CYS A 188 -13.44 0.66 -4.34
N VAL A 189 -12.67 1.06 -3.33
CA VAL A 189 -11.72 0.22 -2.61
C VAL A 189 -11.85 0.51 -1.12
N VAL A 190 -11.94 -0.54 -0.32
CA VAL A 190 -11.91 -0.47 1.13
C VAL A 190 -10.47 -0.62 1.57
N LEU A 191 -9.90 0.40 2.21
CA LEU A 191 -8.54 0.38 2.75
C LEU A 191 -8.58 0.40 4.27
N ALA A 192 -7.62 -0.28 4.90
CA ALA A 192 -7.38 -0.10 6.32
C ALA A 192 -5.90 -0.15 6.67
N ALA A 193 -5.58 0.58 7.75
CA ALA A 193 -4.33 0.45 8.46
C ALA A 193 -4.61 0.31 9.95
N ALA A 194 -3.98 -0.65 10.60
CA ALA A 194 -4.17 -0.91 12.01
C ALA A 194 -2.92 -1.51 12.65
N ARG A 195 -2.68 -1.19 13.92
CA ARG A 195 -1.62 -1.82 14.71
C ARG A 195 -2.16 -3.04 15.44
N LEU A 196 -1.38 -4.10 15.44
CA LEU A 196 -1.56 -5.26 16.29
C LEU A 196 -0.25 -5.52 17.02
N GLY A 197 -0.22 -5.16 18.31
CA GLY A 197 1.02 -5.04 19.06
C GLY A 197 2.00 -4.04 18.42
N GLN A 198 3.19 -4.52 18.09
CA GLN A 198 4.23 -3.72 17.43
C GLN A 198 4.08 -3.63 15.91
N ALA A 199 3.31 -4.53 15.30
CA ALA A 199 3.14 -4.58 13.86
C ALA A 199 2.07 -3.57 13.40
N ARG A 200 2.41 -2.66 12.47
CA ARG A 200 1.42 -1.84 11.75
C ARG A 200 1.09 -2.50 10.41
N LEU A 201 -0.08 -3.12 10.35
CA LEU A 201 -0.58 -3.83 9.18
C LEU A 201 -1.41 -2.90 8.30
N ILE A 202 -1.38 -3.15 7.00
CA ILE A 202 -2.24 -2.51 6.03
C ILE A 202 -2.83 -3.59 5.13
N ASP A 203 -4.05 -3.36 4.66
CA ASP A 203 -4.68 -4.21 3.67
C ASP A 203 -5.76 -3.43 2.92
N ASN A 204 -6.19 -3.95 1.77
CA ASN A 204 -7.26 -3.36 0.98
C ASN A 204 -8.04 -4.43 0.20
N VAL A 205 -9.29 -4.09 -0.15
CA VAL A 205 -10.19 -4.92 -0.96
C VAL A 205 -10.93 -4.01 -1.95
N ALA A 206 -10.76 -4.26 -3.24
CA ALA A 206 -11.55 -3.62 -4.29
C ALA A 206 -12.98 -4.17 -4.34
N VAL A 207 -13.95 -3.33 -4.70
CA VAL A 207 -15.37 -3.68 -4.89
C VAL A 207 -15.72 -3.73 -6.37
#